data_AF-A0A351CI89-F1
#
_entry.id   AF-A0A351CI89-F1
#
_cell.length_a   1.000
_cell.length_b   1.000
_cell.length_c   1.000
_cell.angle_alpha   90.00
_cell.angle_beta   90.00
_cell.angle_gamma   90.00
#
_symmetry.space_group_name_H-M   'P 1'
#
loop_
_entity.id
_entity.type
_entity.pdbx_description
1 polymer ?
#
loop_
_entity_poly.entity_id
_entity_poly.type
_entity_poly.pdbx_seq_one_letter_code
_entity_poly.pdbx_strand_id
1 'polypeptide(L)'
;MSKKMKILIFSSLLLNVLLAGVVIGDVSHRFHKEYFDRKSVQEFVSKLPGDKAALFLETVERVHLNNRDAYHQIREAKKEAMKMLAAPEFDETAYRLQVEKIHELRSLMKRRLADATIELAKQFSQKERKALAQRLRHFPRHSRDSSLPSDAKTSS
;
A
#
# COMPACT_ATOMS: atom_id res chain seq x y z
N MET A 1 -44.11 14.95 3.78
CA MET A 1 -42.68 15.15 3.44
C MET A 1 -42.55 16.22 2.36
N SER A 2 -42.00 17.39 2.69
CA SER A 2 -41.89 18.50 1.73
C SER A 2 -40.89 18.16 0.62
N LYS A 3 -41.12 18.65 -0.60
CA LYS A 3 -40.22 18.44 -1.75
C LYS A 3 -38.79 18.89 -1.43
N LYS A 4 -38.63 19.95 -0.63
CA LYS A 4 -37.34 20.48 -0.18
C LYS A 4 -36.57 19.49 0.71
N MET A 5 -37.27 18.78 1.60
CA MET A 5 -36.67 17.76 2.46
C MET A 5 -36.13 16.57 1.64
N LYS A 6 -36.90 16.12 0.64
CA LYS A 6 -36.46 15.03 -0.26
C LYS A 6 -35.24 15.44 -1.08
N ILE A 7 -35.19 16.68 -1.56
CA ILE A 7 -34.05 17.20 -2.34
C ILE A 7 -32.77 17.26 -1.49
N LEU A 8 -32.86 17.71 -0.23
CA LEU A 8 -31.71 17.77 0.67
C LEU A 8 -31.16 16.37 1.01
N ILE A 9 -32.06 15.40 1.23
CA ILE A 9 -31.65 14.01 1.49
C ILE A 9 -30.99 13.41 0.23
N PHE A 10 -31.59 13.63 -0.95
CA PHE A 10 -31.03 13.13 -2.19
C PHE A 10 -29.68 13.77 -2.52
N SER A 11 -29.52 15.07 -2.29
CA SER A 11 -28.24 15.76 -2.56
C SER A 11 -27.14 15.33 -1.59
N SER A 12 -27.47 15.16 -0.30
CA SER A 12 -26.55 14.64 0.71
C SER A 12 -26.09 13.22 0.35
N LEU A 13 -27.02 12.36 -0.07
CA LEU A 13 -26.70 11.00 -0.48
C LEU A 13 -25.83 10.98 -1.74
N LEU A 14 -26.18 11.77 -2.75
CA LEU A 14 -25.42 11.86 -3.99
C LEU A 14 -23.99 12.35 -3.74
N LEU A 15 -23.83 13.36 -2.87
CA LEU A 15 -22.53 13.93 -2.52
C LEU A 15 -21.66 12.90 -1.80
N ASN A 16 -22.22 12.12 -0.86
CA ASN A 16 -21.49 11.07 -0.16
C ASN A 16 -21.06 9.93 -1.10
N VAL A 17 -21.92 9.53 -2.05
CA VAL A 17 -21.57 8.52 -3.07
C VAL A 17 -20.46 9.01 -3.99
N LEU A 18 -20.50 10.29 -4.39
CA LEU A 18 -19.49 10.90 -5.25
C LEU A 18 -18.16 11.03 -4.51
N LEU A 19 -18.18 11.44 -3.23
CA LEU A 19 -17.01 11.51 -2.36
C LEU A 19 -16.39 10.12 -2.16
N ALA A 20 -17.22 9.10 -1.88
CA ALA A 20 -16.78 7.72 -1.77
C ALA A 20 -16.17 7.21 -3.09
N GLY A 21 -16.77 7.54 -4.24
CA GLY A 21 -16.25 7.21 -5.56
C GLY A 21 -14.88 7.83 -5.83
N VAL A 22 -14.67 9.10 -5.47
CA VAL A 22 -13.38 9.80 -5.61
C VAL A 22 -12.32 9.22 -4.67
N VAL A 23 -12.67 8.95 -3.41
CA VAL A 23 -11.76 8.34 -2.44
C VAL A 23 -11.39 6.92 -2.87
N ILE A 24 -12.35 6.09 -3.29
CA ILE A 24 -12.09 4.73 -3.79
C ILE A 24 -11.27 4.78 -5.09
N GLY A 25 -11.56 5.70 -6.00
CA GLY A 25 -10.83 5.89 -7.25
C GLY A 25 -9.37 6.27 -7.02
N ASP A 26 -9.11 7.31 -6.22
CA ASP A 26 -7.77 7.81 -5.93
C ASP A 26 -6.95 6.81 -5.07
N VAL A 27 -7.61 6.14 -4.12
CA VAL A 27 -7.01 5.03 -3.36
C VAL A 27 -6.78 3.79 -4.23
N SER A 28 -7.57 3.53 -5.27
CA SER A 28 -7.29 2.39 -6.16
C SER A 28 -6.06 2.63 -7.04
N HIS A 29 -5.89 3.87 -7.53
CA HIS A 29 -4.81 4.23 -8.46
C HIS A 29 -3.44 4.32 -7.76
N ARG A 30 -3.41 4.77 -6.50
CA ARG A 30 -2.16 4.92 -5.73
C ARG A 30 -1.61 3.61 -5.15
N PHE A 31 -2.43 2.56 -5.05
CA PHE A 31 -1.99 1.26 -4.51
C PHE A 31 -1.47 0.28 -5.57
N HIS A 32 -1.55 0.65 -6.87
CA HIS A 32 -1.00 -0.14 -7.96
C HIS A 32 0.45 0.19 -8.33
N LYS A 33 1.07 1.20 -7.70
CA LYS A 33 2.49 1.49 -7.90
C LYS A 33 3.34 0.59 -7.00
N GLU A 34 3.38 -0.66 -7.44
CA GLU A 34 4.36 -1.71 -7.21
C GLU A 34 5.40 -1.44 -6.11
N TYR A 35 5.38 -2.32 -5.09
CA TYR A 35 6.51 -2.56 -4.19
C TYR A 35 7.83 -2.84 -4.95
N PHE A 36 7.77 -3.13 -6.25
CA PHE A 36 8.91 -3.34 -7.13
C PHE A 36 8.68 -2.61 -8.46
N ASP A 37 9.01 -1.32 -8.51
CA ASP A 37 9.06 -0.61 -9.79
C ASP A 37 9.99 -1.37 -10.76
N ARG A 38 9.41 -1.88 -11.86
CA ARG A 38 10.08 -2.76 -12.83
C ARG A 38 11.39 -2.18 -13.32
N LYS A 39 11.43 -0.86 -13.56
CA LYS A 39 12.62 -0.16 -14.06
C LYS A 39 13.79 -0.30 -13.09
N SER A 40 13.49 -0.16 -11.80
CA SER A 40 14.50 -0.15 -10.76
C SER A 40 14.86 -1.56 -10.24
N VAL A 41 14.02 -2.57 -10.51
CA VAL A 41 14.39 -3.99 -10.43
C VAL A 41 15.42 -4.32 -11.51
N GLN A 42 15.12 -3.94 -12.75
CA GLN A 42 15.99 -4.21 -13.89
C GLN A 42 17.37 -3.56 -13.73
N GLU A 43 17.43 -2.35 -13.15
CA GLU A 43 18.68 -1.66 -12.82
C GLU A 43 19.52 -2.36 -11.74
N PHE A 44 18.88 -3.07 -10.80
CA PHE A 44 19.60 -3.83 -9.78
C PHE A 44 20.13 -5.16 -10.35
N VAL A 45 19.29 -5.85 -11.12
CA VAL A 45 19.61 -7.13 -11.79
C VAL A 45 20.82 -6.96 -12.72
N SER A 46 20.92 -5.84 -13.45
CA SER A 46 22.06 -5.56 -14.34
C SER A 46 23.41 -5.37 -13.61
N LYS A 47 23.39 -5.16 -12.29
CA LYS A 47 24.60 -4.99 -11.46
C LYS A 47 25.03 -6.30 -10.79
N LEU A 48 24.26 -7.37 -10.93
CA LEU A 48 24.54 -8.69 -10.35
C LEU A 48 25.14 -9.65 -11.38
N PRO A 49 25.99 -10.60 -10.94
CA PRO A 49 26.32 -11.79 -11.73
C PRO A 49 25.07 -12.54 -12.18
N GLY A 50 25.09 -13.16 -13.36
CA GLY A 50 23.88 -13.73 -13.99
C GLY A 50 23.14 -14.78 -13.16
N ASP A 51 23.88 -15.64 -12.45
CA ASP A 51 23.35 -16.63 -11.51
C ASP A 51 22.61 -15.98 -10.33
N LYS A 52 23.20 -14.93 -9.74
CA LYS A 52 22.61 -14.19 -8.61
C LYS A 52 21.47 -13.28 -9.03
N ALA A 53 21.52 -12.78 -10.26
CA ALA A 53 20.46 -11.99 -10.86
C ALA A 53 19.20 -12.84 -11.06
N ALA A 54 19.36 -14.08 -11.56
CA ALA A 54 18.27 -15.05 -11.67
C ALA A 54 17.70 -15.43 -10.30
N LEU A 55 18.57 -15.75 -9.33
CA LEU A 55 18.17 -16.05 -7.95
C LEU A 55 17.34 -14.91 -7.32
N PHE A 56 17.78 -13.66 -7.52
CA PHE A 56 17.04 -12.50 -7.03
C PHE A 56 15.65 -12.39 -7.65
N LEU A 57 15.54 -12.53 -8.97
CA LEU A 57 14.26 -12.46 -9.68
C LEU A 57 13.30 -13.55 -9.24
N GLU A 58 13.77 -14.80 -9.16
CA GLU A 58 12.97 -15.93 -8.69
C GLU A 58 12.47 -15.70 -7.26
N THR A 59 13.34 -15.18 -6.39
CA THR A 59 12.99 -14.88 -4.99
C THR A 59 11.91 -13.80 -4.91
N VAL A 60 12.03 -12.73 -5.71
CA VAL A 60 11.04 -11.65 -5.77
C VAL A 60 9.70 -12.16 -6.28
N GLU A 61 9.72 -12.98 -7.34
CA GLU A 61 8.50 -13.59 -7.91
C GLU A 61 7.82 -14.51 -6.89
N ARG A 62 8.59 -15.37 -6.21
CA ARG A 62 8.10 -16.26 -5.16
C ARG A 62 7.43 -15.47 -4.03
N VAL A 63 8.06 -14.41 -3.53
CA VAL A 63 7.47 -13.54 -2.50
C VAL A 63 6.19 -12.88 -3.00
N HIS A 64 6.15 -12.44 -4.27
CA HIS A 64 4.96 -11.85 -4.86
C HIS A 64 3.80 -12.84 -4.93
N LEU A 65 4.05 -14.04 -5.47
CA LEU A 65 3.06 -15.12 -5.57
C LEU A 65 2.53 -15.53 -4.19
N ASN A 66 3.43 -15.73 -3.21
CA ASN A 66 3.06 -16.10 -1.86
C ASN A 66 2.22 -15.03 -1.16
N ASN A 67 2.39 -13.75 -1.52
CA ASN A 67 1.66 -12.62 -0.95
C ASN A 67 0.39 -12.25 -1.73
N ARG A 68 0.13 -12.87 -2.89
CA ARG A 68 -1.02 -12.55 -3.74
C ARG A 68 -2.34 -12.60 -2.99
N ASP A 69 -2.57 -13.67 -2.22
CA ASP A 69 -3.79 -13.82 -1.44
C ASP A 69 -3.91 -12.78 -0.33
N ALA A 70 -2.80 -12.44 0.33
CA ALA A 70 -2.77 -11.39 1.34
C ALA A 70 -3.11 -10.01 0.72
N TYR A 71 -2.64 -9.72 -0.50
CA TYR A 71 -3.02 -8.52 -1.22
C TYR A 71 -4.53 -8.48 -1.53
N HIS A 72 -5.10 -9.58 -2.02
CA HIS A 72 -6.54 -9.68 -2.28
C HIS A 72 -7.34 -9.48 -0.98
N GLN A 73 -6.96 -10.14 0.11
CA GLN A 73 -7.63 -10.00 1.39
C GLN A 73 -7.51 -8.59 1.98
N ILE A 74 -6.38 -7.90 1.82
CA ILE A 74 -6.24 -6.49 2.22
C ILE A 74 -7.18 -5.60 1.39
N ARG A 75 -7.31 -5.85 0.08
CA ARG A 75 -8.22 -5.08 -0.78
C ARG A 75 -9.67 -5.25 -0.33
N GLU A 76 -10.10 -6.48 -0.07
CA GLU A 76 -11.46 -6.75 0.40
C GLU A 76 -11.68 -6.17 1.81
N ALA A 77 -10.76 -6.36 2.75
CA ALA A 77 -10.89 -5.79 4.10
C ALA A 77 -10.98 -4.25 4.08
N LYS A 78 -10.24 -3.58 3.19
CA LYS A 78 -10.37 -2.13 3.00
C LYS A 78 -11.75 -1.76 2.44
N LYS A 79 -12.25 -2.50 1.46
CA LYS A 79 -13.57 -2.26 0.87
C LYS A 79 -14.65 -2.40 1.93
N GLU A 80 -14.59 -3.43 2.75
CA GLU A 80 -15.52 -3.62 3.87
C GLU A 80 -15.39 -2.53 4.93
N ALA A 81 -14.16 -2.14 5.32
CA ALA A 81 -13.95 -1.02 6.24
C ALA A 81 -14.55 0.29 5.72
N MET A 82 -14.42 0.58 4.41
CA MET A 82 -15.01 1.77 3.81
C MET A 82 -16.55 1.70 3.76
N LYS A 83 -17.13 0.52 3.52
CA LYS A 83 -18.59 0.33 3.61
C LYS A 83 -19.10 0.59 5.03
N MET A 84 -18.41 0.07 6.04
CA MET A 84 -18.76 0.29 7.45
C MET A 84 -18.66 1.76 7.84
N LEU A 85 -17.64 2.47 7.33
CA LEU A 85 -17.46 3.90 7.58
C LEU A 85 -18.55 4.76 6.90
N ALA A 86 -19.08 4.31 5.77
CA ALA A 86 -20.13 4.99 5.02
C ALA A 86 -21.56 4.57 5.42
N ALA A 87 -21.70 3.65 6.38
CA ALA A 87 -23.00 3.18 6.84
C ALA A 87 -23.73 4.28 7.64
N PRO A 88 -25.08 4.28 7.65
CA PRO A 88 -25.87 5.25 8.43
C PRO A 88 -25.56 5.23 9.93
N GLU A 89 -25.24 4.05 10.47
CA GLU A 89 -24.78 3.85 11.84
C GLU A 89 -23.36 3.29 11.79
N PHE A 90 -22.46 3.89 12.57
CA PHE A 90 -21.07 3.47 12.61
C PHE A 90 -20.86 2.35 13.62
N ASP A 91 -20.55 1.15 13.14
CA ASP A 91 -20.09 0.04 13.95
C ASP A 91 -18.57 0.10 14.13
N GLU A 92 -18.14 0.68 15.25
CA GLU A 92 -16.73 0.81 15.60
C GLU A 92 -16.02 -0.55 15.71
N THR A 93 -16.71 -1.56 16.25
CA THR A 93 -16.11 -2.87 16.52
C THR A 93 -15.85 -3.61 15.21
N ALA A 94 -16.83 -3.61 14.31
CA ALA A 94 -16.69 -4.22 12.98
C ALA A 94 -15.60 -3.50 12.15
N TYR A 95 -15.56 -2.16 12.19
CA TYR A 95 -14.54 -1.38 11.51
C TYR A 95 -13.13 -1.71 12.04
N ARG A 96 -12.97 -1.75 13.37
CA ARG A 96 -11.70 -2.06 14.02
C ARG A 96 -11.19 -3.45 13.62
N LEU A 97 -12.07 -4.44 13.54
CA LEU A 97 -11.72 -5.80 13.12
C LEU A 97 -11.17 -5.83 11.68
N GLN A 98 -11.74 -5.07 10.75
CA GLN A 98 -11.20 -4.98 9.39
C GLN A 98 -9.83 -4.29 9.36
N VAL A 99 -9.64 -3.25 10.17
CA VAL A 99 -8.35 -2.55 10.28
C VAL A 99 -7.27 -3.48 10.86
N GLU A 100 -7.58 -4.23 11.90
CA GLU A 100 -6.67 -5.21 12.51
C GLU A 100 -6.26 -6.29 11.51
N LYS A 101 -7.23 -6.87 10.79
CA LYS A 101 -6.96 -7.83 9.71
C LYS A 101 -5.99 -7.27 8.66
N ILE A 102 -6.15 -6.01 8.26
CA ILE A 102 -5.22 -5.34 7.33
C ILE A 102 -3.82 -5.24 7.94
N HIS A 103 -3.69 -4.91 9.23
CA HIS A 103 -2.40 -4.82 9.90
C HIS A 103 -1.69 -6.17 9.99
N GLU A 104 -2.40 -7.23 10.34
CA GLU A 104 -1.86 -8.59 10.41
C GLU A 104 -1.34 -9.07 9.05
N LEU A 105 -2.14 -8.91 7.99
CA LEU A 105 -1.75 -9.29 6.63
C LEU A 105 -0.53 -8.50 6.15
N ARG A 106 -0.46 -7.20 6.42
CA ARG A 106 0.72 -6.38 6.11
C ARG A 106 1.95 -6.84 6.88
N SER A 107 1.79 -7.20 8.16
CA SER A 107 2.87 -7.74 9.00
C SER A 107 3.40 -9.07 8.46
N LEU A 108 2.50 -9.97 8.05
CA LEU A 108 2.85 -11.23 7.40
C LEU A 108 3.67 -11.01 6.12
N MET A 109 3.23 -10.10 5.25
CA MET A 109 3.94 -9.80 4.01
C MET A 109 5.34 -9.22 4.27
N LYS A 110 5.47 -8.34 5.27
CA LYS A 110 6.78 -7.79 5.69
C LYS A 110 7.72 -8.88 6.19
N ARG A 111 7.21 -9.82 7.01
CA ARG A 111 7.99 -10.96 7.50
C ARG A 111 8.51 -11.82 6.33
N ARG A 112 7.63 -12.20 5.40
CA ARG A 112 8.02 -12.98 4.21
C ARG A 112 9.08 -12.28 3.36
N LEU A 113 8.97 -10.97 3.18
CA LEU A 113 9.99 -10.18 2.49
C LEU A 113 11.32 -10.15 3.25
N ALA A 114 11.28 -10.03 4.58
CA ALA A 114 12.47 -10.07 5.42
C ALA A 114 13.16 -11.43 5.36
N ASP A 115 12.41 -12.53 5.43
CA ASP A 115 12.94 -13.90 5.33
C ASP A 115 13.63 -14.13 3.98
N ALA A 116 12.98 -13.73 2.88
CA ALA A 116 13.55 -13.78 1.54
C ALA A 116 14.82 -12.92 1.39
N THR A 117 14.83 -11.74 2.03
CA THR A 117 16.02 -10.87 2.07
C THR A 117 17.17 -11.53 2.82
N ILE A 118 16.89 -12.20 3.94
CA ILE A 118 17.88 -12.94 4.72
C ILE A 118 18.45 -14.09 3.89
N GLU A 119 17.61 -14.82 3.15
CA GLU A 119 18.02 -15.90 2.26
C GLU A 119 18.97 -15.40 1.16
N LEU A 120 18.63 -14.32 0.47
CA LEU A 120 19.50 -13.69 -0.53
C LEU A 120 20.80 -13.19 0.08
N ALA A 121 20.74 -12.55 1.25
CA ALA A 121 21.92 -12.01 1.91
C ALA A 121 22.95 -13.09 2.30
N LYS A 122 22.51 -14.33 2.59
CA LYS A 122 23.42 -15.45 2.87
C LYS A 122 24.23 -15.87 1.64
N GLN A 123 23.67 -15.70 0.44
CA GLN A 123 24.29 -16.09 -0.83
C GLN A 123 25.09 -14.95 -1.48
N PHE A 124 24.90 -13.72 -0.99
CA PHE A 124 25.53 -12.52 -1.53
C PHE A 124 26.83 -12.17 -0.79
N SER A 125 27.82 -11.75 -1.58
CA SER A 125 29.04 -11.11 -1.08
C SER A 125 28.74 -9.79 -0.37
N GLN A 126 29.72 -9.22 0.33
CA GLN A 126 29.54 -7.92 0.99
C GLN A 126 29.16 -6.79 0.01
N LYS A 127 29.73 -6.79 -1.20
CA LYS A 127 29.42 -5.79 -2.24
C LYS A 127 27.97 -5.91 -2.71
N GLU A 128 27.52 -7.14 -2.94
CA GLU A 128 26.14 -7.42 -3.39
C GLU A 128 25.11 -7.13 -2.28
N ARG A 129 25.44 -7.44 -1.01
CA ARG A 129 24.60 -7.06 0.14
C ARG A 129 24.47 -5.54 0.30
N LYS A 130 25.53 -4.77 0.03
CA LYS A 130 25.45 -3.29 0.02
C LYS A 130 24.50 -2.79 -1.09
N ALA A 131 24.59 -3.38 -2.29
CA ALA A 131 23.69 -3.04 -3.39
C ALA A 131 22.23 -3.43 -3.06
N LEU A 132 22.01 -4.60 -2.46
CA LEU A 132 20.69 -5.03 -1.97
C LEU A 132 20.15 -4.08 -0.90
N ALA A 133 20.97 -3.65 0.07
CA ALA A 133 20.56 -2.70 1.10
C ALA A 133 20.19 -1.32 0.53
N GLN A 134 20.94 -0.84 -0.47
CA GLN A 134 20.59 0.38 -1.20
C GLN A 134 19.25 0.23 -1.92
N ARG A 135 18.99 -0.93 -2.55
CA ARG A 135 17.69 -1.23 -3.16
C ARG A 135 16.55 -1.20 -2.12
N LEU A 136 16.74 -1.86 -0.98
CA LEU A 136 15.75 -1.91 0.11
C LEU A 136 15.43 -0.53 0.73
N ARG A 137 16.37 0.42 0.68
CA ARG A 137 16.15 1.80 1.13
C ARG A 137 15.21 2.60 0.21
N HIS A 138 15.13 2.26 -1.07
CA HIS A 138 14.30 2.94 -2.07
C HIS A 138 12.88 2.39 -2.18
N PHE A 139 12.50 1.41 -1.35
CA PHE A 139 11.07 1.11 -1.18
C PHE A 139 10.42 2.38 -0.65
N PRO A 140 9.38 2.92 -1.31
CA PRO A 140 8.78 4.16 -0.89
C PRO A 140 8.29 3.98 0.55
N ARG A 141 9.06 4.52 1.49
CA ARG A 141 8.48 5.05 2.71
C ARG A 141 7.50 6.06 2.18
N HIS A 142 6.21 5.78 2.34
CA HIS A 142 5.18 6.77 2.12
C HIS A 142 5.55 7.93 3.05
N SER A 143 6.29 8.92 2.51
CA SER A 143 6.64 10.11 3.26
C SER A 143 5.31 10.79 3.48
N ARG A 144 4.87 10.74 4.73
CA ARG A 144 3.74 11.45 5.25
C ARG A 144 4.21 12.90 5.41
N ASP A 145 4.51 13.56 4.29
CA ASP A 145 5.09 14.90 4.28
C ASP A 145 4.78 15.59 2.95
N SER A 146 3.56 16.12 2.83
CA SER A 146 3.23 17.19 1.87
C SER A 146 1.89 17.85 2.22
N SER A 147 1.64 18.12 3.50
CA SER A 147 0.54 18.99 3.94
C SER A 147 0.90 19.72 5.22
N LEU A 148 1.92 20.57 5.13
CA LEU A 148 2.03 21.74 6.00
C LEU A 148 2.04 22.96 5.06
N PRO A 149 1.05 23.87 5.14
CA PRO A 149 1.10 25.12 4.40
C PRO A 149 2.28 25.94 4.92
N SER A 150 3.17 26.30 3.99
CA SER A 150 4.27 27.24 4.19
C SER A 150 3.73 28.68 4.23
N ASP A 151 2.82 28.99 5.15
CA ASP A 151 2.30 30.35 5.32
C ASP A 151 2.40 30.78 6.79
N ALA A 152 3.61 31.15 7.18
CA ALA A 152 3.87 32.06 8.29
C ALA A 152 5.18 32.82 8.06
N LYS A 153 5.27 33.47 6.90
CA LYS A 153 6.16 34.61 6.70
C LYS A 153 5.33 35.81 6.28
N THR A 154 4.81 36.54 7.27
CA THR A 154 4.62 37.99 7.17
C THR A 154 4.54 38.58 8.58
N SER A 155 5.45 39.51 8.82
CA SER A 155 5.25 40.75 9.59
C SER A 155 5.29 40.67 11.12
N SER A 156 6.44 41.02 11.68
CA SER A 156 6.63 42.21 12.52
C SER A 156 8.09 42.62 12.52
#